data_AF-A0A484AD72-F1
#
_entry.id   AF-A0A484AD72-F1
#
_cell.length_a   1.000
_cell.length_b   1.000
_cell.length_c   1.000
_cell.angle_alpha   90.00
_cell.angle_beta   90.00
_cell.angle_gamma   90.00
#
_symmetry.space_group_name_H-M   'P 1'
#
loop_
_entity.id
_entity.type
_entity.pdbx_description
1 polymer ?
#
loop_
_entity_poly.entity_id
_entity_poly.type
_entity_poly.pdbx_seq_one_letter_code
_entity_poly.pdbx_strand_id
1 'polypeptide(L)'
;MMSIGSVKSAGSAGNYYTDKDNYYVIGSMDERWQGKGAEALGIDGKAVDKALFTELLKGKLPDGSDLTRIQDGANKHRPGYDLTFSAPKSVSVMAMLGGDKRLIDAHNQAVTEAVRQLETLAATRVMTDGKSETVLTGNLIVAKFNHDTNRNQEPQIHTHAVVINATQNGDKWQSLGTDKIGKTGFIENVYANQIAFGKLYREAFKPLVEKLGYETEVVGKHGMWEMKGVPVEPFSTRSQEVREAAGPDASLKSRDVAALDTRKSKEAIDPAEKMVEWMNTLKETGFDIRGYREAADARAAELARAPAAPVNTDGPDITDVVTKAIAGLSDRKVQFTYADLLARTVGQLEAKDGMFELARKGIDAAIEREQLIPLDREKGLFTSNIHVLDELAVKALSQEVQRHNHVSVTPDASVVRQVPFSDAVSVLAQDRPVMGIVSGQGGASGQRERVAELTLMAREQGRDVHILAADNRSRDFLAGDVRLAGETVT
;
A
#
# COMPACT_ATOMS: atom_id res chain seq x y z
N MET A 1 1.98 2.37 -12.70
CA MET A 1 1.52 1.64 -11.49
C MET A 1 2.51 0.54 -11.17
N MET A 2 2.51 -0.01 -9.95
CA MET A 2 3.31 -1.19 -9.59
C MET A 2 2.40 -2.30 -9.08
N SER A 3 2.52 -3.51 -9.64
CA SER A 3 1.91 -4.73 -9.11
C SER A 3 2.99 -5.69 -8.60
N ILE A 4 2.61 -6.59 -7.71
CA ILE A 4 3.53 -7.52 -7.03
C ILE A 4 3.06 -8.95 -7.30
N GLY A 5 3.93 -9.76 -7.88
CA GLY A 5 3.74 -11.18 -8.13
C GLY A 5 4.80 -12.02 -7.43
N SER A 6 4.50 -13.31 -7.24
CA SER A 6 5.49 -14.30 -6.83
C SER A 6 5.96 -15.11 -8.03
N VAL A 7 7.27 -15.33 -8.14
CA VAL A 7 7.84 -16.17 -9.19
C VAL A 7 7.65 -17.63 -8.79
N LYS A 8 6.72 -18.33 -9.46
CA LYS A 8 6.27 -19.68 -9.04
C LYS A 8 7.32 -20.78 -9.25
N SER A 9 8.07 -20.74 -10.36
CA SER A 9 9.10 -21.74 -10.64
C SER A 9 10.21 -21.15 -11.50
N ALA A 10 11.46 -21.55 -11.23
CA ALA A 10 12.62 -21.07 -11.99
C ALA A 10 12.56 -21.45 -13.47
N GLY A 11 12.20 -22.71 -13.78
CA GLY A 11 12.14 -23.21 -15.16
C GLY A 11 11.06 -22.56 -16.00
N SER A 12 9.84 -22.40 -15.47
CA SER A 12 8.76 -21.72 -16.19
C SER A 12 9.03 -20.22 -16.33
N ALA A 13 9.62 -19.59 -15.31
CA ALA A 13 9.94 -18.16 -15.31
C ALA A 13 11.00 -17.80 -16.34
N GLY A 14 12.08 -18.59 -16.45
CA GLY A 14 13.14 -18.36 -17.44
C GLY A 14 12.59 -18.33 -18.87
N ASN A 15 11.66 -19.22 -19.21
CA ASN A 15 10.98 -19.18 -20.50
C ASN A 15 10.00 -18.00 -20.59
N TYR A 16 9.15 -17.81 -19.59
CA TYR A 16 8.09 -16.81 -19.60
C TYR A 16 8.60 -15.38 -19.82
N TYR A 17 9.67 -14.97 -19.13
CA TYR A 17 10.15 -13.59 -19.22
C TYR A 17 10.92 -13.31 -20.51
N THR A 18 11.59 -14.31 -21.08
CA THR A 18 12.47 -14.18 -22.26
C THR A 18 11.75 -14.43 -23.60
N ASP A 19 10.47 -14.77 -23.56
CA ASP A 19 9.71 -15.15 -24.75
C ASP A 19 9.48 -13.96 -25.70
N LYS A 20 9.71 -14.19 -27.00
CA LYS A 20 9.62 -13.18 -28.08
C LYS A 20 8.22 -12.61 -28.23
N ASP A 21 7.20 -13.40 -27.92
CA ASP A 21 5.79 -12.98 -28.01
C ASP A 21 5.43 -11.85 -27.02
N ASN A 22 6.32 -11.52 -26.08
CA ASN A 22 6.06 -10.50 -25.08
C ASN A 22 6.58 -9.09 -25.43
N TYR A 23 7.40 -8.93 -26.48
CA TYR A 23 8.08 -7.67 -26.81
C TYR A 23 8.16 -7.39 -28.32
N TYR A 24 7.29 -8.00 -29.11
CA TYR A 24 7.36 -7.91 -30.57
C TYR A 24 7.28 -6.46 -31.08
N VAL A 25 6.40 -5.63 -30.52
CA VAL A 25 6.06 -4.31 -31.07
C VAL A 25 7.20 -3.32 -30.81
N ILE A 26 7.79 -3.40 -29.63
CA ILE A 26 8.96 -2.58 -29.29
C ILE A 26 10.24 -3.09 -30.00
N GLY A 27 10.26 -4.35 -30.45
CA GLY A 27 11.30 -4.96 -31.27
C GLY A 27 12.59 -5.32 -30.51
N SER A 28 12.67 -4.98 -29.22
CA SER A 28 13.74 -5.35 -28.31
C SER A 28 13.20 -5.38 -26.88
N MET A 29 13.53 -6.42 -26.12
CA MET A 29 13.14 -6.58 -24.73
C MET A 29 13.96 -5.69 -23.77
N ASP A 30 15.11 -5.18 -24.23
CA ASP A 30 16.06 -4.36 -23.46
C ASP A 30 16.31 -4.94 -22.05
N GLU A 31 16.52 -6.26 -22.01
CA GLU A 31 16.70 -7.00 -20.77
C GLU A 31 18.02 -6.66 -20.12
N ARG A 32 17.96 -6.24 -18.85
CA ARG A 32 19.15 -5.74 -18.16
C ARG A 32 19.13 -6.03 -16.68
N TRP A 33 20.30 -6.32 -16.14
CA TRP A 33 20.52 -6.43 -14.71
C TRP A 33 20.58 -5.05 -14.06
N GLN A 34 20.11 -4.97 -12.81
CA GLN A 34 20.24 -3.81 -11.95
C GLN A 34 20.47 -4.23 -10.49
N GLY A 35 21.28 -3.45 -9.78
CA GLY A 35 21.36 -3.40 -8.33
C GLY A 35 22.77 -3.64 -7.82
N LYS A 36 23.06 -3.20 -6.59
CA LYS A 36 24.36 -3.40 -5.95
C LYS A 36 24.71 -4.88 -5.76
N GLY A 37 23.70 -5.74 -5.63
CA GLY A 37 23.93 -7.19 -5.61
C GLY A 37 24.35 -7.71 -7.00
N ALA A 38 23.76 -7.17 -8.07
CA ALA A 38 24.20 -7.44 -9.43
C ALA A 38 25.61 -6.88 -9.70
N GLU A 39 25.94 -5.72 -9.13
CA GLU A 39 27.27 -5.10 -9.21
C GLU A 39 28.33 -5.97 -8.52
N ALA A 40 28.04 -6.48 -7.32
CA ALA A 40 28.91 -7.39 -6.58
C ALA A 40 29.22 -8.69 -7.36
N LEU A 41 28.28 -9.15 -8.18
CA LEU A 41 28.45 -10.31 -9.07
C LEU A 41 29.04 -9.93 -10.44
N GLY A 42 29.33 -8.65 -10.68
CA GLY A 42 29.89 -8.14 -11.93
C GLY A 42 28.92 -8.24 -13.12
N ILE A 43 27.61 -8.24 -12.89
CA ILE A 43 26.58 -8.37 -13.94
C ILE A 43 25.69 -7.15 -14.11
N ASP A 44 25.79 -6.13 -13.24
CA ASP A 44 25.01 -4.89 -13.34
C ASP A 44 25.14 -4.22 -14.74
N GLY A 45 24.00 -3.74 -15.26
CA GLY A 45 23.92 -3.12 -16.58
C GLY A 45 24.08 -4.06 -17.78
N LYS A 46 24.50 -5.32 -17.58
CA LYS A 46 24.63 -6.31 -18.66
C LYS A 46 23.28 -6.87 -19.09
N ALA A 47 23.24 -7.37 -20.32
CA ALA A 47 22.10 -8.12 -20.82
C ALA A 47 21.83 -9.37 -19.98
N VAL A 48 20.55 -9.72 -19.82
CA VAL A 48 20.16 -10.89 -19.02
C VAL A 48 20.38 -12.17 -19.81
N ASP A 49 21.40 -12.95 -19.43
CA ASP A 49 21.56 -14.31 -19.93
C ASP A 49 20.52 -15.25 -19.28
N LYS A 50 19.80 -16.00 -20.12
CA LYS A 50 18.70 -16.88 -19.70
C LYS A 50 19.17 -18.01 -18.78
N ALA A 51 20.35 -18.59 -19.05
CA ALA A 51 20.88 -19.69 -18.25
C ALA A 51 21.27 -19.18 -16.85
N LEU A 52 22.01 -18.08 -16.80
CA LEU A 52 22.38 -17.41 -15.55
C LEU A 52 21.15 -16.98 -14.75
N PHE A 53 20.18 -16.34 -15.39
CA PHE A 53 18.91 -15.96 -14.75
C PHE A 53 18.19 -17.16 -14.13
N THR A 54 18.15 -18.28 -14.86
CA THR A 54 17.51 -19.51 -14.38
C THR A 54 18.25 -20.12 -13.18
N GLU A 55 19.59 -20.07 -13.16
CA GLU A 55 20.38 -20.54 -12.01
C GLU A 55 20.25 -19.62 -10.80
N LEU A 56 20.23 -18.30 -11.00
CA LEU A 56 19.97 -17.32 -9.93
C LEU A 56 18.58 -17.54 -9.30
N LEU A 57 17.55 -17.82 -10.11
CA LEU A 57 16.21 -18.21 -9.61
C LEU A 57 16.18 -19.55 -8.85
N LYS A 58 17.20 -20.40 -9.00
CA LYS A 58 17.35 -21.62 -8.19
C LYS A 58 18.12 -21.36 -6.89
N GLY A 59 18.69 -20.16 -6.73
CA GLY A 59 19.55 -19.80 -5.62
C GLY A 59 21.03 -20.10 -5.84
N LYS A 60 21.46 -20.28 -7.09
CA LYS A 60 22.87 -20.53 -7.43
C LYS A 60 23.51 -19.29 -8.03
N LEU A 61 24.57 -18.80 -7.40
CA LEU A 61 25.23 -17.56 -7.77
C LEU A 61 26.51 -17.82 -8.58
N PRO A 62 26.91 -16.89 -9.46
CA PRO A 62 28.09 -17.07 -10.32
C PRO A 62 29.42 -17.04 -9.57
N ASP A 63 29.45 -16.54 -8.33
CA ASP A 63 30.63 -16.55 -7.45
C ASP A 63 30.83 -17.89 -6.73
N GLY A 64 29.95 -18.87 -6.96
CA GLY A 64 29.98 -20.20 -6.33
C GLY A 64 29.09 -20.32 -5.10
N SER A 65 28.47 -19.24 -4.63
CA SER A 65 27.53 -19.29 -3.51
C SER A 65 26.26 -20.06 -3.88
N ASP A 66 25.77 -20.88 -2.94
CA ASP A 66 24.60 -21.74 -3.16
C ASP A 66 23.60 -21.57 -2.00
N LEU A 67 22.41 -21.06 -2.34
CA LEU A 67 21.26 -20.83 -1.45
C LEU A 67 20.14 -21.87 -1.66
N THR A 68 20.43 -22.96 -2.37
CA THR A 68 19.47 -24.05 -2.58
C THR A 68 19.10 -24.71 -1.26
N ARG A 69 17.85 -25.19 -1.19
CA ARG A 69 17.35 -25.93 -0.02
C ARG A 69 16.61 -27.16 -0.50
N ILE A 70 17.31 -28.28 -0.65
CA ILE A 70 16.70 -29.52 -1.10
C ILE A 70 15.94 -30.17 0.05
N GLN A 71 14.63 -30.36 -0.13
CA GLN A 71 13.76 -31.13 0.77
C GLN A 71 12.80 -31.96 -0.08
N ASP A 72 12.71 -33.26 0.23
CA ASP A 72 11.87 -34.22 -0.51
C ASP A 72 12.16 -34.25 -2.02
N GLY A 73 13.44 -34.12 -2.40
CA GLY A 73 13.87 -34.10 -3.80
C GLY A 73 13.56 -32.80 -4.57
N ALA A 74 12.94 -31.82 -3.91
CA ALA A 74 12.59 -30.53 -4.52
C ALA A 74 13.38 -29.38 -3.87
N ASN A 75 13.81 -28.42 -4.69
CA ASN A 75 14.40 -27.19 -4.17
C ASN A 75 13.30 -26.29 -3.58
N LYS A 76 13.39 -26.01 -2.28
CA LYS A 76 12.50 -25.11 -1.53
C LYS A 76 12.96 -23.66 -1.52
N HIS A 77 14.10 -23.35 -2.15
CA HIS A 77 14.49 -21.97 -2.40
C HIS A 77 13.38 -21.27 -3.18
N ARG A 78 12.88 -20.14 -2.65
CA ARG A 78 11.90 -19.33 -3.37
C ARG A 78 12.62 -18.59 -4.48
N PRO A 79 12.17 -18.65 -5.75
CA PRO A 79 12.92 -18.04 -6.84
C PRO A 79 13.10 -16.53 -6.72
N GLY A 80 12.06 -15.82 -6.28
CA GLY A 80 12.06 -14.37 -6.23
C GLY A 80 10.67 -13.77 -6.29
N TYR A 81 10.65 -12.47 -6.53
CA TYR A 81 9.46 -11.64 -6.60
C TYR A 81 9.42 -10.89 -7.93
N ASP A 82 8.25 -10.77 -8.53
CA ASP A 82 8.04 -10.02 -9.76
C ASP A 82 7.37 -8.69 -9.42
N LEU A 83 8.09 -7.60 -9.64
CA LEU A 83 7.55 -6.26 -9.44
C LEU A 83 7.31 -5.64 -10.81
N THR A 84 6.05 -5.62 -11.22
CA THR A 84 5.69 -5.17 -12.56
C THR A 84 5.34 -3.68 -12.54
N PHE A 85 6.12 -2.87 -13.23
CA PHE A 85 5.87 -1.44 -13.41
C PHE A 85 5.17 -1.19 -14.73
N SER A 86 3.88 -0.85 -14.70
CA SER A 86 3.10 -0.57 -15.91
C SER A 86 3.01 0.94 -16.17
N ALA A 87 3.33 1.36 -17.39
CA ALA A 87 3.17 2.73 -17.87
C ALA A 87 1.68 3.16 -17.94
N PRO A 88 1.39 4.46 -17.87
CA PRO A 88 0.08 4.99 -18.26
C PRO A 88 -0.34 4.51 -19.65
N LYS A 89 -1.65 4.40 -19.88
CA LYS A 89 -2.16 3.85 -21.14
C LYS A 89 -1.80 4.76 -22.31
N SER A 90 -1.92 6.07 -22.14
CA SER A 90 -1.62 7.07 -23.16
C SER A 90 -0.16 6.99 -23.62
N VAL A 91 0.77 6.74 -22.69
CA VAL A 91 2.19 6.52 -22.99
C VAL A 91 2.35 5.28 -23.86
N SER A 92 1.68 4.19 -23.51
CA SER A 92 1.75 2.94 -24.29
C SER A 92 1.22 3.15 -25.71
N VAL A 93 0.11 3.87 -25.86
CA VAL A 93 -0.45 4.25 -27.18
C VAL A 93 0.55 5.09 -27.97
N MET A 94 1.08 6.17 -27.40
CA MET A 94 2.01 7.07 -28.12
C MET A 94 3.35 6.40 -28.46
N ALA A 95 3.88 5.56 -27.58
CA ALA A 95 5.13 4.86 -27.81
C ALA A 95 4.98 3.78 -28.90
N MET A 96 3.91 3.00 -28.86
CA MET A 96 3.73 1.84 -29.74
C MET A 96 3.09 2.20 -31.09
N LEU A 97 2.00 2.98 -31.09
CA LEU A 97 1.29 3.37 -32.31
C LEU A 97 1.88 4.65 -32.92
N GLY A 98 2.38 5.56 -32.08
CA GLY A 98 3.03 6.81 -32.53
C GLY A 98 4.52 6.63 -32.87
N GLY A 99 5.08 5.46 -32.54
CA GLY A 99 6.47 5.10 -32.80
C GLY A 99 7.49 5.94 -32.04
N ASP A 100 7.11 6.61 -30.96
CA ASP A 100 8.00 7.46 -30.18
C ASP A 100 8.77 6.64 -29.13
N LYS A 101 9.91 6.07 -29.55
CA LYS A 101 10.76 5.24 -28.69
C LYS A 101 11.36 5.99 -27.49
N ARG A 102 11.41 7.32 -27.52
CA ARG A 102 11.91 8.14 -26.40
C ARG A 102 11.07 7.94 -25.14
N LEU A 103 9.78 7.62 -25.29
CA LEU A 103 8.89 7.29 -24.19
C LEU A 103 9.24 5.95 -23.51
N ILE A 104 9.79 4.99 -24.28
CA ILE A 104 10.30 3.71 -23.76
C ILE A 104 11.57 3.97 -22.94
N ASP A 105 12.47 4.81 -23.43
CA ASP A 105 13.67 5.22 -22.69
C ASP A 105 13.33 5.94 -21.38
N ALA A 106 12.34 6.85 -21.43
CA ALA A 106 11.83 7.53 -20.26
C ALA A 106 11.17 6.55 -19.26
N HIS A 107 10.43 5.54 -19.73
CA HIS A 107 9.91 4.47 -18.90
C HIS A 107 11.04 3.69 -18.22
N ASN A 108 12.05 3.30 -18.98
CA ASN A 108 13.23 2.57 -18.52
C ASN A 108 14.00 3.31 -17.43
N GLN A 109 14.16 4.63 -17.58
CA GLN A 109 14.79 5.49 -16.57
C GLN A 109 13.95 5.56 -15.29
N ALA A 110 12.64 5.76 -15.41
CA ALA A 110 11.73 5.82 -14.27
C ALA A 110 11.67 4.50 -13.48
N VAL A 111 11.69 3.35 -14.17
CA VAL A 111 11.79 2.03 -13.51
C VAL A 111 13.12 1.88 -12.78
N THR A 112 14.21 2.35 -13.39
CA THR A 112 15.55 2.29 -12.78
C THR A 112 15.59 3.06 -11.45
N GLU A 113 15.02 4.26 -11.41
CA GLU A 113 14.94 5.03 -10.15
C GLU A 113 14.03 4.35 -9.12
N ALA A 114 12.87 3.83 -9.54
CA ALA A 114 12.00 3.11 -8.63
C ALA A 114 12.64 1.85 -8.02
N VAL A 115 13.41 1.09 -8.81
CA VAL A 115 14.17 -0.07 -8.33
C VAL A 115 15.30 0.35 -7.39
N ARG A 116 15.94 1.50 -7.60
CA ARG A 116 16.97 2.04 -6.69
C ARG A 116 16.41 2.31 -5.29
N GLN A 117 15.19 2.85 -5.22
CA GLN A 117 14.51 3.07 -3.93
C GLN A 117 14.06 1.76 -3.30
N LEU A 118 13.60 0.81 -4.11
CA LEU A 118 13.24 -0.53 -3.64
C LEU A 118 14.44 -1.24 -2.99
N GLU A 119 15.63 -1.09 -3.56
CA GLU A 119 16.87 -1.66 -3.04
C GLU A 119 17.20 -1.20 -1.60
N THR A 120 16.78 0.00 -1.20
CA THR A 120 16.95 0.48 0.19
C THR A 120 16.12 -0.30 1.22
N LEU A 121 15.12 -1.06 0.76
CA LEU A 121 14.33 -1.95 1.62
C LEU A 121 14.89 -3.37 1.67
N ALA A 122 15.93 -3.68 0.89
CA ALA A 122 16.55 -5.00 0.89
C ALA A 122 17.00 -5.36 2.30
N ALA A 123 16.53 -6.51 2.76
CA ALA A 123 16.79 -7.00 4.09
C ALA A 123 16.93 -8.52 4.06
N THR A 124 17.71 -9.06 4.98
CA THR A 124 17.78 -10.49 5.27
C THR A 124 17.39 -10.76 6.72
N ARG A 125 17.20 -12.04 7.05
CA ARG A 125 16.92 -12.49 8.41
C ARG A 125 18.17 -13.17 8.97
N VAL A 126 18.68 -12.64 10.07
CA VAL A 126 19.83 -13.19 10.81
C VAL A 126 19.33 -13.84 12.08
N MET A 127 20.03 -14.88 12.54
CA MET A 127 19.80 -15.49 13.85
C MET A 127 21.03 -15.25 14.72
N THR A 128 20.83 -14.51 15.81
CA THR A 128 21.86 -14.12 16.78
C THR A 128 21.39 -14.59 18.15
N ASP A 129 22.16 -15.45 18.83
CA ASP A 129 21.83 -16.01 20.15
C ASP A 129 20.41 -16.64 20.25
N GLY A 130 20.01 -17.39 19.21
CA GLY A 130 18.72 -18.06 19.13
C GLY A 130 17.52 -17.13 18.87
N LYS A 131 17.77 -15.82 18.74
CA LYS A 131 16.77 -14.81 18.37
C LYS A 131 16.96 -14.42 16.92
N SER A 132 15.87 -14.05 16.26
CA SER A 132 15.95 -13.74 14.86
C SER A 132 15.55 -12.31 14.58
N GLU A 133 16.39 -11.62 13.84
CA GLU A 133 16.29 -10.21 13.56
C GLU A 133 16.33 -9.95 12.05
N THR A 134 15.63 -8.90 11.62
CA THR A 134 15.69 -8.44 10.24
C THR A 134 16.78 -7.37 10.12
N VAL A 135 17.75 -7.60 9.24
CA VAL A 135 18.89 -6.70 9.00
C VAL A 135 18.81 -6.17 7.59
N LEU A 136 18.90 -4.84 7.44
CA LEU A 136 18.97 -4.20 6.12
C LEU A 136 20.32 -4.51 5.48
N THR A 137 20.26 -4.97 4.23
CA THR A 137 21.43 -5.29 3.43
C THR A 137 21.66 -4.25 2.33
N GLY A 138 20.60 -3.57 1.89
CA GLY A 138 20.68 -2.46 0.94
C GLY A 138 21.21 -2.84 -0.44
N ASN A 139 21.08 -4.10 -0.84
CA ASN A 139 21.51 -4.61 -2.14
C ASN A 139 20.56 -5.68 -2.68
N LEU A 140 20.19 -5.56 -3.96
CA LEU A 140 19.37 -6.53 -4.69
C LEU A 140 20.06 -6.99 -5.98
N ILE A 141 19.61 -8.14 -6.48
CA ILE A 141 19.87 -8.57 -7.85
C ILE A 141 18.52 -8.54 -8.58
N VAL A 142 18.37 -7.64 -9.55
CA VAL A 142 17.11 -7.42 -10.27
C VAL A 142 17.31 -7.63 -11.76
N ALA A 143 16.55 -8.55 -12.35
CA ALA A 143 16.47 -8.71 -13.81
C ALA A 143 15.25 -7.92 -14.32
N LYS A 144 15.46 -6.98 -15.24
CA LYS A 144 14.37 -6.19 -15.83
C LYS A 144 14.05 -6.72 -17.23
N PHE A 145 12.77 -6.96 -17.52
CA PHE A 145 12.28 -7.37 -18.82
C PHE A 145 11.14 -6.45 -19.27
N ASN A 146 11.30 -5.77 -20.41
CA ASN A 146 10.23 -4.92 -20.96
C ASN A 146 9.28 -5.76 -21.81
N HIS A 147 7.99 -5.69 -21.50
CA HIS A 147 6.90 -6.28 -22.26
C HIS A 147 5.94 -5.16 -22.73
N ASP A 148 5.20 -5.41 -23.80
CA ASP A 148 4.45 -4.35 -24.50
C ASP A 148 2.94 -4.61 -24.65
N THR A 149 2.46 -5.80 -24.29
CA THR A 149 1.06 -6.20 -24.46
C THR A 149 0.44 -6.71 -23.17
N ASN A 150 -0.81 -6.32 -22.91
CA ASN A 150 -1.57 -6.89 -21.80
C ASN A 150 -2.20 -8.24 -22.17
N ARG A 151 -2.99 -8.83 -21.26
CA ARG A 151 -3.65 -10.13 -21.48
C ARG A 151 -4.80 -10.08 -22.50
N ASN A 152 -5.35 -8.89 -22.75
CA ASN A 152 -6.32 -8.65 -23.82
C ASN A 152 -5.64 -8.22 -25.13
N GLN A 153 -4.30 -8.30 -25.19
CA GLN A 153 -3.49 -7.95 -26.35
C GLN A 153 -3.67 -6.49 -26.79
N GLU A 154 -3.80 -5.59 -25.81
CA GLU A 154 -3.81 -4.15 -26.02
C GLU A 154 -2.44 -3.55 -25.68
N PRO A 155 -2.09 -2.37 -26.24
CA PRO A 155 -0.84 -1.68 -25.95
C PRO A 155 -0.68 -1.42 -24.45
N GLN A 156 0.34 -2.00 -23.84
CA GLN A 156 0.64 -1.85 -22.42
C GLN A 156 2.12 -2.05 -22.18
N ILE A 157 2.89 -0.96 -22.21
CA ILE A 157 4.29 -1.00 -21.82
C ILE A 157 4.38 -1.28 -20.32
N HIS A 158 5.14 -2.31 -19.97
CA HIS A 158 5.45 -2.63 -18.59
C HIS A 158 6.82 -3.30 -18.46
N THR A 159 7.49 -3.06 -17.35
CA THR A 159 8.72 -3.75 -16.99
C THR A 159 8.44 -4.76 -15.89
N HIS A 160 8.77 -6.02 -16.11
CA HIS A 160 8.93 -7.02 -15.06
C HIS A 160 10.30 -6.84 -14.40
N ALA A 161 10.35 -6.21 -13.22
CA ALA A 161 11.54 -6.14 -12.39
C ALA A 161 11.56 -7.35 -11.45
N VAL A 162 12.17 -8.44 -11.92
CA VAL A 162 12.27 -9.71 -11.19
C VAL A 162 13.40 -9.62 -10.18
N VAL A 163 13.04 -9.52 -8.91
CA VAL A 163 13.96 -9.50 -7.77
C VAL A 163 14.33 -10.94 -7.41
N ILE A 164 15.60 -11.31 -7.58
CA ILE A 164 16.13 -12.61 -7.18
C ILE A 164 16.13 -12.69 -5.65
N ASN A 165 15.77 -13.85 -5.10
CA ASN A 165 15.74 -14.08 -3.65
C ASN A 165 17.16 -14.31 -3.06
N ALA A 166 18.03 -13.34 -3.26
CA ALA A 166 19.39 -13.32 -2.75
C ALA A 166 19.80 -11.87 -2.44
N THR A 167 20.48 -11.69 -1.31
CA THR A 167 21.07 -10.42 -0.90
C THR A 167 22.33 -10.69 -0.07
N GLN A 168 23.30 -9.80 -0.16
CA GLN A 168 24.59 -9.93 0.49
C GLN A 168 24.58 -9.24 1.86
N ASN A 169 25.07 -9.93 2.89
CA ASN A 169 25.22 -9.41 4.24
C ASN A 169 26.66 -9.72 4.73
N GLY A 170 27.52 -8.71 4.74
CA GLY A 170 28.96 -8.91 4.87
C GLY A 170 29.48 -9.80 3.74
N ASP A 171 30.24 -10.85 4.07
CA ASP A 171 30.82 -11.77 3.08
C ASP A 171 29.88 -12.91 2.66
N LYS A 172 28.62 -12.93 3.12
CA LYS A 172 27.69 -14.03 2.89
C LYS A 172 26.49 -13.60 2.08
N TRP A 173 26.11 -14.44 1.12
CA TRP A 173 24.81 -14.37 0.49
C TRP A 173 23.76 -15.08 1.32
N GLN A 174 22.58 -14.46 1.43
CA GLN A 174 21.44 -14.97 2.17
C GLN A 174 20.16 -14.71 1.35
N SER A 175 19.09 -15.45 1.64
CA SER A 175 17.78 -15.12 1.07
C SER A 175 17.25 -13.79 1.61
N LEU A 176 16.38 -13.14 0.83
CA LEU A 176 15.64 -11.98 1.30
C LEU A 176 14.76 -12.35 2.49
N GLY A 177 14.75 -11.49 3.50
CA GLY A 177 14.06 -11.70 4.76
C GLY A 177 12.55 -11.73 4.54
N THR A 178 11.89 -12.70 5.18
CA THR A 178 10.43 -12.71 5.31
C THR A 178 10.08 -12.85 6.77
N ASP A 179 9.22 -11.95 7.24
CA ASP A 179 8.70 -11.95 8.60
C ASP A 179 7.20 -11.69 8.54
N LYS A 180 6.42 -12.76 8.70
CA LYS A 180 4.96 -12.68 8.62
C LYS A 180 4.33 -12.09 9.88
N ILE A 181 5.05 -12.07 11.01
CA ILE A 181 4.51 -11.67 12.30
C ILE A 181 4.74 -10.18 12.49
N GLY A 182 6.01 -9.75 12.53
CA GLY A 182 6.37 -8.34 12.68
C GLY A 182 6.27 -7.53 11.39
N LYS A 183 6.09 -8.19 10.24
CA LYS A 183 6.05 -7.57 8.90
C LYS A 183 7.29 -6.74 8.59
N THR A 184 8.42 -7.13 9.18
CA THR A 184 9.70 -6.42 9.02
C THR A 184 10.50 -6.86 7.79
N GLY A 185 10.13 -8.00 7.17
CA GLY A 185 10.81 -8.56 6.01
C GLY A 185 10.70 -7.71 4.74
N PHE A 186 11.51 -8.05 3.73
CA PHE A 186 11.59 -7.32 2.47
C PHE A 186 10.21 -7.24 1.79
N ILE A 187 9.61 -8.38 1.49
CA ILE A 187 8.37 -8.41 0.69
C ILE A 187 7.19 -7.81 1.45
N GLU A 188 7.13 -7.97 2.77
CA GLU A 188 6.09 -7.36 3.60
C GLU A 188 6.15 -5.82 3.54
N ASN A 189 7.36 -5.24 3.57
CA ASN A 189 7.57 -3.81 3.37
C ASN A 189 7.21 -3.37 1.95
N VAL A 190 7.54 -4.16 0.93
CA VAL A 190 7.17 -3.86 -0.47
C VAL A 190 5.64 -3.84 -0.65
N TYR A 191 4.92 -4.79 -0.07
CA TYR A 191 3.45 -4.78 -0.07
C TYR A 191 2.87 -3.58 0.68
N ALA A 192 3.38 -3.26 1.87
CA ALA A 192 2.92 -2.10 2.64
C ALA A 192 3.13 -0.78 1.87
N ASN A 193 4.20 -0.70 1.08
CA ASN A 193 4.60 0.51 0.33
C ASN A 193 4.26 0.44 -1.17
N GLN A 194 3.41 -0.49 -1.62
CA GLN A 194 3.12 -0.70 -3.04
C GLN A 194 2.65 0.58 -3.75
N ILE A 195 1.75 1.34 -3.10
CA ILE A 195 1.22 2.60 -3.64
C ILE A 195 2.33 3.65 -3.74
N ALA A 196 3.22 3.71 -2.74
CA ALA A 196 4.33 4.64 -2.70
C ALA A 196 5.36 4.37 -3.80
N PHE A 197 5.75 3.11 -4.01
CA PHE A 197 6.61 2.75 -5.14
C PHE A 197 5.97 3.05 -6.49
N GLY A 198 4.66 2.76 -6.62
CA GLY A 198 3.91 3.14 -7.80
C GLY A 198 3.90 4.66 -8.04
N LYS A 199 3.81 5.47 -6.97
CA LYS A 199 3.88 6.94 -7.03
C LYS A 199 5.27 7.38 -7.45
N LEU A 200 6.31 6.84 -6.83
CA LEU A 200 7.70 7.21 -7.15
C LEU A 200 8.06 6.91 -8.60
N TYR A 201 7.68 5.75 -9.11
CA TYR A 201 7.78 5.46 -10.55
C TYR A 201 7.07 6.52 -11.41
N ARG A 202 5.84 6.91 -11.07
CA ARG A 202 5.06 7.89 -11.85
C ARG A 202 5.63 9.30 -11.78
N GLU A 203 6.16 9.72 -10.62
CA GLU A 203 6.76 11.03 -10.39
C GLU A 203 8.15 11.13 -11.01
N ALA A 204 8.91 10.04 -11.06
CA ALA A 204 10.13 9.98 -11.86
C ALA A 204 9.82 10.01 -13.37
N PHE A 205 8.70 9.40 -13.78
CA PHE A 205 8.35 9.27 -15.20
C PHE A 205 7.75 10.55 -15.79
N LYS A 206 6.87 11.23 -15.07
CA LYS A 206 6.12 12.39 -15.56
C LYS A 206 7.02 13.51 -16.10
N PRO A 207 8.07 13.98 -15.39
CA PRO A 207 8.96 15.02 -15.89
C PRO A 207 9.73 14.61 -17.15
N LEU A 208 10.08 13.32 -17.29
CA LEU A 208 10.75 12.81 -18.49
C LEU A 208 9.83 12.88 -19.70
N VAL A 209 8.54 12.61 -19.52
CA VAL A 209 7.51 12.74 -20.56
C VAL A 209 7.21 14.20 -20.89
N GLU A 210 7.10 15.06 -19.87
CA GLU A 210 6.88 16.51 -20.06
C GLU A 210 8.06 17.20 -20.74
N LYS A 211 9.29 16.74 -20.46
CA LYS A 211 10.51 17.19 -21.16
C LYS A 211 10.50 16.85 -22.65
N LEU A 212 9.78 15.80 -23.05
CA LEU A 212 9.54 15.46 -24.46
C LEU A 212 8.38 16.28 -25.07
N GLY A 213 7.83 17.24 -24.32
CA GLY A 213 6.79 18.16 -24.79
C GLY A 213 5.38 17.58 -24.74
N TYR A 214 5.17 16.45 -24.08
CA TYR A 214 3.82 15.91 -23.85
C TYR A 214 3.18 16.55 -22.63
N GLU A 215 1.92 16.97 -22.75
CA GLU A 215 1.15 17.53 -21.64
C GLU A 215 0.47 16.40 -20.85
N THR A 216 0.52 16.48 -19.52
CA THR A 216 -0.07 15.45 -18.63
C THR A 216 -1.21 16.01 -17.78
N GLU A 217 -2.19 15.17 -17.47
CA GLU A 217 -3.29 15.49 -16.55
C GLU A 217 -3.54 14.35 -15.55
N VAL A 218 -3.90 14.70 -14.31
CA VAL A 218 -4.19 13.73 -13.26
C VAL A 218 -5.63 13.21 -13.44
N VAL A 219 -5.77 11.91 -13.71
CA VAL A 219 -7.07 11.27 -14.01
C VAL A 219 -7.50 10.26 -12.95
N GLY A 220 -6.72 10.09 -11.87
CA GLY A 220 -7.05 9.13 -10.83
C GLY A 220 -6.33 9.33 -9.50
N LYS A 221 -6.70 8.50 -8.52
CA LYS A 221 -6.15 8.52 -7.16
C LYS A 221 -4.63 8.27 -7.17
N HIS A 222 -3.94 8.72 -6.12
CA HIS A 222 -2.51 8.45 -5.88
C HIS A 222 -1.56 8.94 -6.99
N GLY A 223 -1.91 10.03 -7.68
CA GLY A 223 -1.09 10.60 -8.75
C GLY A 223 -1.09 9.76 -10.02
N MET A 224 -2.19 9.08 -10.33
CA MET A 224 -2.38 8.44 -11.64
C MET A 224 -2.68 9.53 -12.67
N TRP A 225 -1.90 9.56 -13.74
CA TRP A 225 -1.96 10.57 -14.80
C TRP A 225 -1.95 9.92 -16.17
N GLU A 226 -2.50 10.62 -17.16
CA GLU A 226 -2.45 10.28 -18.58
C GLU A 226 -2.04 11.53 -19.38
N MET A 227 -1.66 11.35 -20.64
CA MET A 227 -1.39 12.46 -21.56
C MET A 227 -2.71 13.07 -22.04
N LYS A 228 -2.77 14.40 -22.04
CA LYS A 228 -3.99 15.13 -22.37
C LYS A 228 -4.45 14.84 -23.80
N GLY A 229 -5.71 14.43 -23.95
CA GLY A 229 -6.36 14.22 -25.25
C GLY A 229 -6.04 12.89 -25.96
N VAL A 230 -5.20 12.02 -25.39
CA VAL A 230 -4.93 10.69 -25.98
C VAL A 230 -6.08 9.72 -25.64
N PRO A 231 -6.66 9.00 -26.63
CA PRO A 231 -7.77 8.09 -26.39
C PRO A 231 -7.32 6.81 -25.68
N VAL A 232 -7.53 6.74 -24.36
CA VAL A 232 -7.13 5.58 -23.54
C VAL A 232 -8.20 4.49 -23.43
N GLU A 233 -9.49 4.85 -23.49
CA GLU A 233 -10.61 3.94 -23.26
C GLU A 233 -10.66 2.75 -24.25
N PRO A 234 -10.45 2.92 -25.57
CA PRO A 234 -10.51 1.81 -26.53
C PRO A 234 -9.47 0.72 -26.30
N PHE A 235 -8.39 1.04 -25.57
CA PHE A 235 -7.28 0.13 -25.30
C PHE A 235 -7.21 -0.29 -23.82
N SER A 236 -8.31 -0.14 -23.08
CA SER A 236 -8.39 -0.37 -21.63
C SER A 236 -9.44 -1.42 -21.23
N THR A 237 -9.83 -2.30 -22.14
CA THR A 237 -10.88 -3.32 -21.91
C THR A 237 -10.54 -4.20 -20.71
N ARG A 238 -9.26 -4.56 -20.52
CA ARG A 238 -8.83 -5.36 -19.37
C ARG A 238 -9.13 -4.69 -18.03
N SER A 239 -8.93 -3.38 -17.93
CA SER A 239 -9.21 -2.62 -16.71
C SER A 239 -10.71 -2.51 -16.45
N GLN A 240 -11.52 -2.43 -17.51
CA GLN A 240 -12.98 -2.39 -17.42
C GLN A 240 -13.51 -3.74 -16.91
N GLU A 241 -13.08 -4.88 -17.48
CA GLU A 241 -13.44 -6.22 -17.02
C GLU A 241 -13.14 -6.45 -15.53
N VAL A 242 -11.94 -6.07 -15.06
CA VAL A 242 -11.56 -6.21 -13.65
C VAL A 242 -12.44 -5.35 -12.75
N ARG A 243 -12.78 -4.14 -13.18
CA ARG A 243 -13.63 -3.22 -12.40
C ARG A 243 -15.06 -3.74 -12.31
N GLU A 244 -15.60 -4.27 -13.41
CA GLU A 244 -16.92 -4.87 -13.46
C GLU A 244 -17.02 -6.11 -12.56
N ALA A 245 -16.01 -6.98 -12.60
CA ALA A 245 -15.98 -8.19 -11.78
C ALA A 245 -15.76 -7.90 -10.28
N ALA A 246 -14.92 -6.92 -9.94
CA ALA A 246 -14.59 -6.63 -8.54
C ALA A 246 -15.60 -5.68 -7.86
N GLY A 247 -16.25 -4.80 -8.64
CA GLY A 247 -17.04 -3.68 -8.14
C GLY A 247 -16.22 -2.39 -7.92
N PRO A 248 -16.89 -1.22 -7.82
CA PRO A 248 -16.22 0.08 -7.77
C PRO A 248 -15.39 0.32 -6.49
N ASP A 249 -15.84 -0.22 -5.35
CA ASP A 249 -15.21 -0.04 -4.03
C ASP A 249 -14.36 -1.25 -3.59
N ALA A 250 -13.98 -2.10 -4.54
CA ALA A 250 -13.21 -3.30 -4.27
C ALA A 250 -11.84 -2.98 -3.66
N SER A 251 -11.47 -3.73 -2.63
CA SER A 251 -10.10 -3.70 -2.09
C SER A 251 -9.07 -4.10 -3.16
N LEU A 252 -7.81 -3.67 -3.02
CA LEU A 252 -6.73 -4.09 -3.93
C LEU A 252 -6.64 -5.62 -4.05
N LYS A 253 -6.77 -6.33 -2.93
CA LYS A 253 -6.76 -7.79 -2.88
C LYS A 253 -7.94 -8.40 -3.65
N SER A 254 -9.13 -7.82 -3.54
CA SER A 254 -10.32 -8.26 -4.29
C SER A 254 -10.11 -8.05 -5.79
N ARG A 255 -9.49 -6.94 -6.18
CA ARG A 255 -9.15 -6.66 -7.58
C ARG A 255 -8.10 -7.62 -8.13
N ASP A 256 -7.12 -8.02 -7.34
CA ASP A 256 -6.11 -9.02 -7.74
C ASP A 256 -6.76 -10.39 -8.02
N VAL A 257 -7.72 -10.81 -7.18
CA VAL A 257 -8.49 -12.04 -7.39
C VAL A 257 -9.32 -11.94 -8.67
N ALA A 258 -10.11 -10.87 -8.81
CA ALA A 258 -10.89 -10.64 -10.03
C ALA A 258 -10.00 -10.59 -11.29
N ALA A 259 -8.79 -10.03 -11.17
CA ALA A 259 -7.82 -9.97 -12.25
C ALA A 259 -7.24 -11.34 -12.65
N LEU A 260 -7.23 -12.31 -11.74
CA LEU A 260 -6.84 -13.69 -12.04
C LEU A 260 -8.01 -14.51 -12.59
N ASP A 261 -9.21 -14.33 -12.04
CA ASP A 261 -10.39 -15.13 -12.43
C ASP A 261 -10.89 -14.77 -13.82
N THR A 262 -10.87 -13.49 -14.18
CA THR A 262 -11.27 -13.01 -15.52
C THR A 262 -10.17 -13.15 -16.56
N ARG A 263 -9.00 -13.70 -16.20
CA ARG A 263 -7.84 -13.76 -17.08
C ARG A 263 -7.97 -14.85 -18.13
N LYS A 264 -7.94 -14.46 -19.41
CA LYS A 264 -7.81 -15.39 -20.54
C LYS A 264 -6.38 -15.92 -20.68
N SER A 265 -6.24 -17.11 -21.28
CA SER A 265 -4.96 -17.62 -21.76
C SER A 265 -4.39 -16.70 -22.84
N LYS A 266 -3.07 -16.55 -22.89
CA LYS A 266 -2.43 -15.87 -24.03
C LYS A 266 -2.53 -16.79 -25.24
N GLU A 267 -3.05 -16.27 -26.34
CA GLU A 267 -3.02 -16.90 -27.66
C GLU A 267 -1.82 -16.38 -28.43
N ALA A 268 -1.18 -17.25 -29.22
CA ALA A 268 -0.10 -16.86 -30.14
C ALA A 268 -0.74 -16.16 -31.34
N ILE A 269 -0.32 -14.93 -31.63
CA ILE A 269 -0.96 -14.06 -32.63
C ILE A 269 0.10 -13.42 -33.50
N ASP A 270 -0.24 -13.19 -34.78
CA ASP A 270 0.58 -12.42 -35.69
C ASP A 270 0.62 -10.95 -35.23
N PRO A 271 1.78 -10.46 -34.79
CA PRO A 271 1.84 -9.13 -34.25
C PRO A 271 1.70 -8.02 -35.31
N ALA A 272 1.91 -8.32 -36.60
CA ALA A 272 1.60 -7.39 -37.68
C ALA A 272 0.09 -7.17 -37.81
N GLU A 273 -0.70 -8.23 -37.66
CA GLU A 273 -2.17 -8.15 -37.63
C GLU A 273 -2.65 -7.31 -36.45
N LYS A 274 -2.04 -7.49 -35.26
CA LYS A 274 -2.39 -6.68 -34.07
C LYS A 274 -2.08 -5.20 -34.23
N MET A 275 -0.96 -4.86 -34.86
CA MET A 275 -0.64 -3.46 -35.14
C MET A 275 -1.67 -2.83 -36.09
N VAL A 276 -2.13 -3.57 -37.10
CA VAL A 276 -3.19 -3.10 -38.01
C VAL A 276 -4.50 -2.90 -37.26
N GLU A 277 -4.89 -3.85 -36.40
CA GLU A 277 -6.08 -3.74 -35.54
C GLU A 277 -6.02 -2.49 -34.67
N TRP A 278 -4.94 -2.28 -33.92
CA TRP A 278 -4.79 -1.12 -33.05
C TRP A 278 -4.80 0.21 -33.82
N MET A 279 -4.17 0.26 -34.99
CA MET A 279 -4.20 1.46 -35.84
C MET A 279 -5.60 1.74 -36.38
N ASN A 280 -6.41 0.71 -36.66
CA ASN A 280 -7.80 0.89 -37.06
C ASN A 280 -8.66 1.36 -35.90
N THR A 281 -8.53 0.75 -34.71
CA THR A 281 -9.21 1.22 -33.49
C THR A 281 -8.86 2.68 -33.18
N LEU A 282 -7.60 3.09 -33.35
CA LEU A 282 -7.19 4.48 -33.13
C LEU A 282 -7.79 5.43 -34.18
N LYS A 283 -7.89 5.01 -35.45
CA LYS A 283 -8.53 5.81 -36.51
C LYS A 283 -10.01 6.05 -36.23
N GLU A 284 -10.72 5.08 -35.66
CA GLU A 284 -12.13 5.19 -35.29
C GLU A 284 -12.38 6.29 -34.24
N THR A 285 -11.38 6.64 -33.43
CA THR A 285 -11.49 7.73 -32.45
C THR A 285 -11.29 9.11 -33.08
N GLY A 286 -10.86 9.19 -34.34
CA GLY A 286 -10.49 10.45 -35.01
C GLY A 286 -9.23 11.12 -34.46
N PHE A 287 -8.39 10.39 -33.71
CA PHE A 287 -7.19 10.95 -33.09
C PHE A 287 -6.02 11.04 -34.09
N ASP A 288 -5.55 12.26 -34.34
CA ASP A 288 -4.35 12.49 -35.16
C ASP A 288 -3.07 12.29 -34.35
N ILE A 289 -2.60 11.04 -34.31
CA ILE A 289 -1.39 10.66 -33.58
C ILE A 289 -0.13 11.35 -34.10
N ARG A 290 -0.07 11.65 -35.41
CA ARG A 290 1.09 12.28 -36.02
C ARG A 290 1.12 13.76 -35.67
N GLY A 291 0.00 14.47 -35.85
CA GLY A 291 -0.12 15.87 -35.45
C GLY A 291 0.12 16.06 -33.94
N TYR A 292 -0.34 15.13 -33.11
CA TYR A 292 -0.10 15.17 -31.67
C TYR A 292 1.39 15.09 -31.31
N ARG A 293 2.13 14.20 -31.99
CA ARG A 293 3.59 14.07 -31.80
C ARG A 293 4.34 15.30 -32.32
N GLU A 294 3.96 15.82 -33.48
CA GLU A 294 4.57 17.05 -34.04
C GLU A 294 4.34 18.25 -33.10
N ALA A 295 3.17 18.37 -32.49
CA ALA A 295 2.88 19.38 -31.47
C ALA A 295 3.74 19.17 -30.20
N ALA A 296 3.97 17.93 -29.78
CA ALA A 296 4.87 17.63 -28.66
C ALA A 296 6.32 18.03 -28.96
N ASP A 297 6.82 17.70 -30.15
CA ASP A 297 8.17 18.09 -30.58
C ASP A 297 8.33 19.63 -30.63
N ALA A 298 7.31 20.35 -31.08
CA ALA A 298 7.31 21.82 -31.06
C ALA A 298 7.37 22.39 -29.63
N ARG A 299 6.56 21.85 -28.70
CA ARG A 299 6.59 22.24 -27.28
C ARG A 299 7.92 21.91 -26.62
N ALA A 300 8.51 20.75 -26.92
CA ALA A 300 9.82 20.37 -26.40
C ALA A 300 10.92 21.35 -26.85
N ALA A 301 10.87 21.79 -28.11
CA ALA A 301 11.80 22.77 -28.65
C ALA A 301 11.64 24.16 -27.99
N GLU A 302 10.42 24.56 -27.64
CA GLU A 302 10.14 25.78 -26.88
C GLU A 302 10.67 25.67 -25.44
N LEU A 303 10.37 24.57 -24.75
CA LEU A 303 10.86 24.31 -23.38
C LEU A 303 12.39 24.32 -23.31
N ALA A 304 13.08 23.78 -24.31
CA ALA A 304 14.54 23.78 -24.37
C ALA A 304 15.16 25.19 -24.53
N ARG A 305 14.38 26.18 -24.98
CA ARG A 305 14.82 27.59 -25.14
C ARG A 305 14.49 28.44 -23.91
N ALA A 306 13.60 27.98 -23.03
CA ALA A 306 13.23 28.71 -21.82
C ALA A 306 14.34 28.62 -20.75
N PRO A 307 14.62 29.69 -20.00
CA PRO A 307 15.54 29.64 -18.87
C PRO A 307 15.00 28.71 -17.78
N ALA A 308 15.89 27.92 -17.16
CA ALA A 308 15.51 26.96 -16.12
C ALA A 308 14.85 27.67 -14.93
N ALA A 309 13.64 27.24 -14.57
CA ALA A 309 12.97 27.70 -13.36
C ALA A 309 13.75 27.25 -12.11
N PRO A 310 13.85 28.09 -11.06
CA PRO A 310 14.46 27.69 -9.80
C PRO A 310 13.67 26.53 -9.18
N VAL A 311 14.39 25.47 -8.80
CA VAL A 311 13.82 24.32 -8.08
C VAL A 311 13.54 24.76 -6.65
N ASN A 312 12.27 24.70 -6.25
CA ASN A 312 11.89 25.02 -4.87
C ASN A 312 12.30 23.86 -3.94
N THR A 313 13.18 24.14 -2.97
CA THR A 313 13.79 23.14 -2.08
C THR A 313 13.09 22.98 -0.73
N ASP A 314 12.06 23.77 -0.46
CA ASP A 314 11.36 23.73 0.83
C ASP A 314 10.39 22.53 0.88
N GLY A 315 10.94 21.37 1.25
CA GLY A 315 10.16 20.18 1.57
C GLY A 315 9.52 20.29 2.97
N PRO A 316 8.41 19.57 3.23
CA PRO A 316 7.78 19.54 4.55
C PRO A 316 8.73 18.97 5.62
N ASP A 317 8.67 19.51 6.85
CA ASP A 317 9.41 18.96 8.00
C ASP A 317 9.00 17.51 8.24
N ILE A 318 9.97 16.60 8.18
CA ILE A 318 9.75 15.17 8.36
C ILE A 318 9.12 14.85 9.73
N THR A 319 9.44 15.66 10.75
CA THR A 319 8.90 15.52 12.11
C THR A 319 7.38 15.67 12.10
N ASP A 320 6.87 16.66 11.39
CA ASP A 320 5.44 16.92 11.28
C ASP A 320 4.73 15.82 10.50
N VAL A 321 5.36 15.33 9.43
CA VAL A 321 4.81 14.24 8.61
C VAL A 321 4.70 12.94 9.41
N VAL A 322 5.73 12.59 10.17
CA VAL A 322 5.72 11.41 11.05
C VAL A 322 4.69 11.59 12.17
N THR A 323 4.61 12.76 12.80
CA THR A 323 3.62 13.03 13.85
C THR A 323 2.18 12.85 13.33
N LYS A 324 1.88 13.38 12.14
CA LYS A 324 0.58 13.18 11.47
C LYS A 324 0.34 11.72 11.10
N ALA A 325 1.38 10.99 10.70
CA ALA A 325 1.28 9.56 10.42
C ALA A 325 0.95 8.75 11.68
N ILE A 326 1.60 9.03 12.81
CA ILE A 326 1.34 8.39 14.11
C ILE A 326 -0.09 8.69 14.56
N ALA A 327 -0.51 9.95 14.54
CA ALA A 327 -1.88 10.34 14.93
C ALA A 327 -2.93 9.61 14.07
N GLY A 328 -2.80 9.69 12.74
CA GLY A 328 -3.76 9.06 11.84
C GLY A 328 -3.77 7.51 11.86
N LEU A 329 -2.70 6.88 12.36
CA LEU A 329 -2.70 5.44 12.67
C LEU A 329 -3.36 5.14 14.01
N SER A 330 -3.08 5.98 15.03
CA SER A 330 -3.61 5.84 16.39
C SER A 330 -5.15 5.92 16.41
N ASP A 331 -5.74 6.80 15.61
CA ASP A 331 -7.21 6.92 15.50
C ASP A 331 -7.92 5.60 15.11
N ARG A 332 -7.21 4.66 14.47
CA ARG A 332 -7.79 3.43 13.91
C ARG A 332 -7.18 2.15 14.45
N LYS A 333 -6.00 2.22 15.07
CA LYS A 333 -5.23 1.06 15.53
C LYS A 333 -4.55 1.38 16.85
N VAL A 334 -4.78 0.55 17.86
CA VAL A 334 -4.06 0.59 19.14
C VAL A 334 -2.59 0.17 19.00
N GLN A 335 -2.31 -0.71 18.04
CA GLN A 335 -0.97 -1.24 17.76
C GLN A 335 -0.72 -1.27 16.25
N PHE A 336 0.48 -0.90 15.83
CA PHE A 336 0.87 -0.88 14.41
C PHE A 336 2.34 -1.24 14.22
N THR A 337 2.65 -1.73 13.02
CA THR A 337 4.01 -2.20 12.67
C THR A 337 4.89 -1.08 12.14
N TYR A 338 6.21 -1.29 12.14
CA TYR A 338 7.13 -0.35 11.46
C TYR A 338 6.75 -0.13 9.99
N ALA A 339 6.35 -1.20 9.29
CA ALA A 339 5.92 -1.15 7.90
C ALA A 339 4.66 -0.30 7.70
N ASP A 340 3.68 -0.38 8.62
CA ASP A 340 2.48 0.48 8.60
C ASP A 340 2.87 1.97 8.72
N LEU A 341 3.79 2.27 9.65
CA LEU A 341 4.24 3.64 9.91
C LEU A 341 5.06 4.19 8.75
N LEU A 342 6.01 3.41 8.23
CA LEU A 342 6.80 3.76 7.05
C LEU A 342 5.88 4.05 5.86
N ALA A 343 4.91 3.17 5.59
CA ALA A 343 3.95 3.35 4.51
C ALA A 343 3.09 4.62 4.68
N ARG A 344 2.64 4.90 5.91
CA ARG A 344 1.80 6.08 6.18
C ARG A 344 2.59 7.39 6.10
N THR A 345 3.85 7.40 6.55
CA THR A 345 4.76 8.54 6.47
C THR A 345 5.14 8.80 5.02
N VAL A 346 5.64 7.78 4.31
CA VAL A 346 6.05 7.88 2.91
C VAL A 346 4.88 8.29 2.01
N GLY A 347 3.66 7.81 2.29
CA GLY A 347 2.46 8.19 1.55
C GLY A 347 2.15 9.70 1.59
N GLN A 348 2.65 10.42 2.60
CA GLN A 348 2.48 11.86 2.78
C GLN A 348 3.66 12.68 2.23
N LEU A 349 4.78 12.04 1.92
CA LEU A 349 5.97 12.71 1.36
C LEU A 349 5.85 12.93 -0.15
N GLU A 350 6.58 13.92 -0.63
CA GLU A 350 6.88 14.05 -2.06
C GLU A 350 7.74 12.88 -2.50
N ALA A 351 7.44 12.32 -3.68
CA ALA A 351 8.18 11.16 -4.17
C ALA A 351 9.49 11.64 -4.79
N LYS A 352 10.51 11.76 -3.95
CA LYS A 352 11.87 12.15 -4.32
C LYS A 352 12.85 11.09 -3.85
N ASP A 353 14.02 11.12 -4.45
CA ASP A 353 15.15 10.27 -4.09
C ASP A 353 15.47 10.35 -2.59
N GLY A 354 15.61 9.19 -1.94
CA GLY A 354 15.96 9.11 -0.52
C GLY A 354 14.78 9.31 0.43
N MET A 355 13.54 9.40 -0.06
CA MET A 355 12.35 9.57 0.78
C MET A 355 12.20 8.46 1.84
N PHE A 356 12.61 7.22 1.54
CA PHE A 356 12.54 6.11 2.50
C PHE A 356 13.54 6.30 3.64
N GLU A 357 14.77 6.73 3.32
CA GLU A 357 15.79 7.03 4.34
C GLU A 357 15.40 8.22 5.21
N LEU A 358 14.82 9.27 4.61
CA LEU A 358 14.27 10.40 5.35
C LEU A 358 13.13 9.95 6.28
N ALA A 359 12.20 9.14 5.79
CA ALA A 359 11.11 8.59 6.58
C ALA A 359 11.60 7.72 7.74
N ARG A 360 12.58 6.83 7.51
CA ARG A 360 13.21 6.01 8.57
C ARG A 360 13.82 6.89 9.65
N LYS A 361 14.63 7.89 9.27
CA LYS A 361 15.24 8.84 10.23
C LYS A 361 14.19 9.57 11.07
N GLY A 362 13.10 10.01 10.45
CA GLY A 362 12.00 10.67 11.15
C GLY A 362 11.29 9.73 12.14
N ILE A 363 11.08 8.47 11.76
CA ILE A 363 10.48 7.45 12.63
C ILE A 363 11.41 7.12 13.80
N ASP A 364 12.71 6.97 13.55
CA ASP A 364 13.69 6.69 14.59
C ASP A 364 13.76 7.85 15.60
N ALA A 365 13.73 9.10 15.12
CA ALA A 365 13.62 10.26 15.98
C ALA A 365 12.32 10.30 16.80
N ALA A 366 11.20 9.81 16.27
CA ALA A 366 9.94 9.70 17.01
C ALA A 366 9.99 8.62 18.11
N ILE A 367 10.76 7.55 17.90
CA ILE A 367 11.05 6.54 18.93
C ILE A 367 11.92 7.16 20.04
N GLU A 368 12.96 7.89 19.68
CA GLU A 368 13.84 8.58 20.66
C GLU A 368 13.09 9.62 21.49
N ARG A 369 12.08 10.28 20.92
CA ARG A 369 11.22 11.26 21.61
C ARG A 369 10.03 10.63 22.34
N GLU A 370 9.97 9.30 22.42
CA GLU A 370 8.88 8.53 23.03
C GLU A 370 7.49 8.84 22.44
N GLN A 371 7.40 9.42 21.23
CA GLN A 371 6.13 9.56 20.52
C GLN A 371 5.62 8.20 20.03
N LEU A 372 6.57 7.32 19.71
CA LEU A 372 6.33 5.94 19.32
C LEU A 372 6.96 5.00 20.35
N ILE A 373 6.14 4.15 20.97
CA ILE A 373 6.55 3.29 22.06
C ILE A 373 6.64 1.84 21.55
N PRO A 374 7.82 1.23 21.50
CA PRO A 374 7.98 -0.17 21.08
C PRO A 374 7.36 -1.11 22.12
N LEU A 375 6.54 -2.05 21.65
CA LEU A 375 5.89 -3.07 22.47
C LEU A 375 6.69 -4.38 22.54
N ASP A 376 7.64 -4.54 21.62
CA ASP A 376 8.58 -5.65 21.60
C ASP A 376 10.03 -5.15 21.54
N ARG A 377 10.99 -6.05 21.82
CA ARG A 377 12.42 -5.73 21.76
C ARG A 377 12.95 -5.65 20.33
N GLU A 378 12.23 -6.22 19.36
CA GLU A 378 12.60 -6.27 17.95
C GLU A 378 12.21 -4.98 17.20
N LYS A 379 11.54 -4.04 17.88
CA LYS A 379 10.96 -2.83 17.30
C LYS A 379 10.07 -3.17 16.09
N GLY A 380 9.35 -4.29 16.16
CA GLY A 380 8.43 -4.74 15.11
C GLY A 380 7.03 -4.16 15.31
N LEU A 381 6.58 -4.08 16.56
CA LEU A 381 5.27 -3.61 16.98
C LEU A 381 5.35 -2.40 17.90
N PHE A 382 4.49 -1.42 17.68
CA PHE A 382 4.46 -0.17 18.42
C PHE A 382 3.06 0.21 18.84
N THR A 383 2.98 1.00 19.91
CA THR A 383 1.84 1.88 20.21
C THR A 383 2.31 3.35 20.20
N SER A 384 1.38 4.29 20.29
CA SER A 384 1.70 5.72 20.37
C SER A 384 1.62 6.21 21.81
N ASN A 385 2.36 7.28 22.11
CA ASN A 385 2.16 8.01 23.36
C ASN A 385 0.76 8.61 23.47
N ILE A 386 0.08 8.87 22.35
CA ILE A 386 -1.32 9.34 22.32
C ILE A 386 -2.19 8.38 23.12
N HIS A 387 -2.14 7.06 22.82
CA HIS A 387 -2.93 6.09 23.59
C HIS A 387 -2.54 6.04 25.07
N VAL A 388 -1.23 6.08 25.38
CA VAL A 388 -0.77 6.02 26.76
C VAL A 388 -1.23 7.25 27.55
N LEU A 389 -1.16 8.44 26.94
CA LEU A 389 -1.63 9.68 27.54
C LEU A 389 -3.15 9.68 27.69
N ASP A 390 -3.90 9.18 26.71
CA ASP A 390 -5.35 9.04 26.80
C ASP A 390 -5.74 8.07 27.92
N GLU A 391 -5.07 6.93 28.07
CA GLU A 391 -5.31 5.98 29.16
C GLU A 391 -5.00 6.59 30.53
N LEU A 392 -3.89 7.32 30.66
CA LEU A 392 -3.53 8.02 31.89
C LEU A 392 -4.52 9.14 32.22
N ALA A 393 -4.99 9.88 31.21
CA ALA A 393 -5.98 10.93 31.35
C ALA A 393 -7.34 10.37 31.80
N VAL A 394 -7.82 9.30 31.16
CA VAL A 394 -9.06 8.61 31.56
C VAL A 394 -8.96 8.07 32.98
N LYS A 395 -7.82 7.50 33.36
CA LYS A 395 -7.57 7.02 34.74
C LYS A 395 -7.59 8.17 35.75
N ALA A 396 -6.92 9.27 35.46
CA ALA A 396 -6.89 10.44 36.33
C ALA A 396 -8.29 11.05 36.49
N LEU A 397 -9.02 11.23 35.38
CA LEU A 397 -10.37 11.77 35.38
C LEU A 397 -11.35 10.86 36.12
N SER A 398 -11.24 9.53 35.97
CA SER A 398 -12.05 8.57 36.69
C SER A 398 -11.85 8.69 38.22
N GLN A 399 -10.61 8.85 38.67
CA GLN A 399 -10.30 9.06 40.09
C GLN A 399 -10.81 10.42 40.60
N GLU A 400 -10.72 11.46 39.79
CA GLU A 400 -11.22 12.80 40.12
C GLU A 400 -12.75 12.78 40.27
N VAL A 401 -13.45 12.20 39.29
CA VAL A 401 -14.92 11.99 39.34
C VAL A 401 -15.32 11.20 40.57
N GLN A 402 -14.56 10.16 40.95
CA GLN A 402 -14.85 9.38 42.16
C GLN A 402 -14.65 10.15 43.48
N ARG A 403 -13.71 11.10 43.52
CA ARG A 403 -13.41 11.86 44.74
C ARG A 403 -14.30 13.08 44.92
N HIS A 404 -14.62 13.76 43.82
CA HIS A 404 -15.27 15.08 43.87
C HIS A 404 -16.76 15.03 43.61
N ASN A 405 -17.26 14.00 42.92
CA ASN A 405 -18.68 13.89 42.66
C ASN A 405 -19.36 13.04 43.74
N HIS A 406 -20.65 13.30 43.91
CA HIS A 406 -21.52 12.56 44.83
C HIS A 406 -22.87 12.43 44.15
N VAL A 407 -23.47 11.25 44.26
CA VAL A 407 -24.80 10.99 43.70
C VAL A 407 -25.84 11.41 44.74
N SER A 408 -26.55 12.51 44.47
CA SER A 408 -27.68 12.96 45.27
C SER A 408 -29.01 12.36 44.80
N VAL A 409 -29.97 12.34 45.70
CA VAL A 409 -31.38 11.98 45.42
C VAL A 409 -32.21 13.24 45.65
N THR A 410 -33.16 13.50 44.76
CA THR A 410 -34.06 14.65 44.77
C THR A 410 -35.49 14.14 44.96
N PRO A 411 -35.95 13.97 46.22
CA PRO A 411 -37.23 13.33 46.52
C PRO A 411 -38.43 14.01 45.86
N ASP A 412 -38.39 15.34 45.74
CA ASP A 412 -39.49 16.13 45.15
C ASP A 412 -39.66 15.88 43.64
N ALA A 413 -38.63 15.37 42.97
CA ALA A 413 -38.65 14.99 41.56
C ALA A 413 -38.75 13.47 41.36
N SER A 414 -38.88 12.69 42.43
CA SER A 414 -38.90 11.22 42.35
C SER A 414 -40.18 10.68 41.72
N VAL A 415 -40.03 9.65 40.89
CA VAL A 415 -41.14 8.91 40.30
C VAL A 415 -41.33 7.59 41.04
N VAL A 416 -42.57 7.29 41.46
CA VAL A 416 -42.88 6.08 42.22
C VAL A 416 -42.58 4.82 41.40
N ARG A 417 -41.78 3.93 41.98
CA ARG A 417 -41.43 2.63 41.39
C ARG A 417 -42.65 1.72 41.26
N GLN A 418 -42.88 1.20 40.05
CA GLN A 418 -44.00 0.27 39.77
C GLN A 418 -43.60 -1.21 39.78
N VAL A 419 -42.33 -1.53 39.51
CA VAL A 419 -41.81 -2.90 39.36
C VAL A 419 -40.48 -3.02 40.11
N PRO A 420 -40.19 -4.14 40.80
CA PRO A 420 -38.88 -4.36 41.40
C PRO A 420 -37.77 -4.41 40.35
N PHE A 421 -36.58 -3.93 40.73
CA PHE A 421 -35.38 -4.00 39.88
C PHE A 421 -34.73 -5.38 39.94
N SER A 422 -33.96 -5.68 38.92
CA SER A 422 -32.96 -6.75 38.90
C SER A 422 -31.94 -6.55 40.01
N ASP A 423 -31.26 -7.63 40.39
CA ASP A 423 -30.25 -7.62 41.45
C ASP A 423 -29.15 -6.58 41.19
N ALA A 424 -28.68 -6.49 39.94
CA ALA A 424 -27.62 -5.55 39.56
C ALA A 424 -28.05 -4.09 39.72
N VAL A 425 -29.27 -3.74 39.29
CA VAL A 425 -29.78 -2.36 39.40
C VAL A 425 -30.16 -2.03 40.85
N SER A 426 -30.61 -3.01 41.63
CA SER A 426 -30.85 -2.85 43.07
C SER A 426 -29.58 -2.44 43.82
N VAL A 427 -28.45 -3.09 43.52
CA VAL A 427 -27.13 -2.73 44.09
C VAL A 427 -26.74 -1.30 43.70
N LEU A 428 -26.90 -0.91 42.43
CA LEU A 428 -26.61 0.46 41.98
C LEU A 428 -27.50 1.50 42.64
N ALA A 429 -28.79 1.17 42.86
CA ALA A 429 -29.74 2.06 43.50
C ALA A 429 -29.38 2.31 44.98
N GLN A 430 -28.85 1.27 45.64
CA GLN A 430 -28.43 1.31 47.04
C GLN A 430 -27.08 2.00 47.23
N ASP A 431 -26.04 1.54 46.51
CA ASP A 431 -24.66 1.99 46.68
C ASP A 431 -24.42 3.36 46.05
N ARG A 432 -25.23 3.72 45.06
CA ARG A 432 -25.20 5.01 44.34
C ARG A 432 -23.78 5.40 43.90
N PRO A 433 -23.08 4.51 43.17
CA PRO A 433 -21.75 4.83 42.71
C PRO A 433 -21.80 6.00 41.71
N VAL A 434 -20.85 6.92 41.82
CA VAL A 434 -20.66 8.02 40.86
C VAL A 434 -20.37 7.53 39.44
N MET A 435 -19.87 6.30 39.30
CA MET A 435 -19.57 5.63 38.05
C MET A 435 -19.77 4.12 38.23
N GLY A 436 -20.56 3.49 37.38
CA GLY A 436 -20.85 2.07 37.42
C GLY A 436 -20.68 1.42 36.04
N ILE A 437 -20.03 0.26 35.99
CA ILE A 437 -19.91 -0.56 34.78
C ILE A 437 -20.88 -1.73 34.90
N VAL A 438 -21.90 -1.75 34.05
CA VAL A 438 -22.91 -2.82 34.04
C VAL A 438 -22.64 -3.77 32.89
N SER A 439 -22.22 -5.00 33.23
CA SER A 439 -22.02 -6.07 32.25
C SER A 439 -23.24 -6.97 32.17
N GLY A 440 -23.66 -7.36 30.96
CA GLY A 440 -24.79 -8.26 30.80
C GLY A 440 -24.88 -8.89 29.41
N GLN A 441 -25.48 -10.07 29.33
CA GLN A 441 -25.72 -10.80 28.07
C GLN A 441 -27.08 -10.43 27.45
N GLY A 442 -27.39 -10.90 26.24
CA GLY A 442 -28.72 -10.73 25.62
C GLY A 442 -28.83 -9.80 24.40
N GLY A 443 -27.69 -9.39 23.81
CA GLY A 443 -27.68 -8.60 22.57
C GLY A 443 -28.45 -7.27 22.67
N ALA A 444 -29.03 -6.82 21.56
CA ALA A 444 -29.73 -5.54 21.49
C ALA A 444 -30.95 -5.46 22.43
N SER A 445 -31.78 -6.50 22.49
CA SER A 445 -32.96 -6.53 23.37
C SER A 445 -32.57 -6.45 24.84
N GLY A 446 -31.54 -7.20 25.26
CA GLY A 446 -31.02 -7.13 26.62
C GLY A 446 -30.37 -5.78 26.96
N GLN A 447 -29.74 -5.12 25.99
CA GLN A 447 -29.24 -3.74 26.18
C GLN A 447 -30.39 -2.77 26.40
N ARG A 448 -31.45 -2.82 25.58
CA ARG A 448 -32.62 -1.94 25.75
C ARG A 448 -33.30 -2.16 27.09
N GLU A 449 -33.48 -3.40 27.52
CA GLU A 449 -34.08 -3.72 28.81
C GLU A 449 -33.28 -3.13 29.98
N ARG A 450 -31.95 -3.29 29.97
CA ARG A 450 -31.07 -2.70 30.99
C ARG A 450 -31.08 -1.17 30.97
N VAL A 451 -31.02 -0.55 29.80
CA VAL A 451 -31.07 0.91 29.69
C VAL A 451 -32.40 1.43 30.24
N ALA A 452 -33.52 0.81 29.89
CA ALA A 452 -34.84 1.17 30.44
C ALA A 452 -34.91 1.00 31.96
N GLU A 453 -34.36 -0.08 32.49
CA GLU A 453 -34.31 -0.32 33.93
C GLU A 453 -33.46 0.71 34.68
N LEU A 454 -32.28 1.06 34.15
CA LEU A 454 -31.42 2.12 34.70
C LEU A 454 -32.09 3.50 34.64
N THR A 455 -32.83 3.80 33.57
CA THR A 455 -33.62 5.05 33.46
C THR A 455 -34.69 5.10 34.53
N LEU A 456 -35.41 4.01 34.77
CA LEU A 456 -36.42 3.95 35.83
C LEU A 456 -35.80 4.13 37.23
N MET A 457 -34.65 3.51 37.49
CA MET A 457 -33.89 3.72 38.72
C MET A 457 -33.44 5.17 38.88
N ALA A 458 -33.02 5.83 37.81
CA ALA A 458 -32.64 7.24 37.85
C ALA A 458 -33.84 8.15 38.17
N ARG A 459 -34.98 7.92 37.53
CA ARG A 459 -36.25 8.63 37.77
C ARG A 459 -36.78 8.43 39.20
N GLU A 460 -36.69 7.22 39.76
CA GLU A 460 -37.05 6.97 41.17
C GLU A 460 -36.19 7.80 42.12
N GLN A 461 -34.96 8.11 41.74
CA GLN A 461 -34.06 8.94 42.53
C GLN A 461 -34.17 10.44 42.21
N GLY A 462 -35.13 10.83 41.35
CA GLY A 462 -35.38 12.21 40.94
C GLY A 462 -34.33 12.79 39.99
N ARG A 463 -33.62 11.95 39.24
CA ARG A 463 -32.49 12.34 38.39
C ARG A 463 -32.91 12.38 36.91
N ASP A 464 -32.45 13.40 36.21
CA ASP A 464 -32.56 13.51 34.75
C ASP A 464 -31.65 12.49 34.06
N VAL A 465 -32.11 11.94 32.93
CA VAL A 465 -31.38 10.89 32.20
C VAL A 465 -30.99 11.38 30.81
N HIS A 466 -29.71 11.21 30.50
CA HIS A 466 -29.16 11.44 29.17
C HIS A 466 -28.50 10.15 28.70
N ILE A 467 -28.89 9.69 27.51
CA ILE A 467 -28.45 8.41 26.94
C ILE A 467 -27.63 8.70 25.68
N LEU A 468 -26.37 8.26 25.67
CA LEU A 468 -25.49 8.35 24.51
C LEU A 468 -25.46 6.98 23.81
N ALA A 469 -25.89 6.93 22.55
CA ALA A 469 -25.87 5.71 21.74
C ALA A 469 -24.57 5.60 20.94
N ALA A 470 -24.08 4.36 20.75
CA ALA A 470 -22.84 4.12 20.01
C ALA A 470 -23.00 4.34 18.48
N ASP A 471 -24.20 4.19 17.96
CA ASP A 471 -24.52 4.40 16.54
C ASP A 471 -26.00 4.79 16.35
N ASN A 472 -26.32 5.30 15.14
CA ASN A 472 -27.67 5.76 14.80
C ASN A 472 -28.73 4.65 14.91
N ARG A 473 -28.36 3.40 14.59
CA ARG A 473 -29.30 2.27 14.63
C ARG A 473 -29.67 1.93 16.07
N SER A 474 -28.70 1.96 16.97
CA SER A 474 -28.87 1.76 18.40
C SER A 474 -29.67 2.90 19.02
N ARG A 475 -29.42 4.15 18.60
CA ARG A 475 -30.22 5.31 18.99
C ARG A 475 -31.69 5.12 18.64
N ASP A 476 -31.99 4.83 17.38
CA ASP A 476 -33.37 4.64 16.91
C ASP A 476 -34.02 3.43 17.58
N PHE A 477 -33.25 2.37 17.83
CA PHE A 477 -33.71 1.19 18.57
C PHE A 477 -34.04 1.51 20.03
N LEU A 478 -33.26 2.35 20.72
CA LEU A 478 -33.55 2.76 22.10
C LEU A 478 -34.73 3.75 22.15
N ALA A 479 -34.77 4.73 21.24
CA ALA A 479 -35.84 5.73 21.17
C ALA A 479 -37.23 5.13 20.93
N GLY A 480 -37.31 3.94 20.32
CA GLY A 480 -38.57 3.21 20.15
C GLY A 480 -39.15 2.56 21.41
N ASP A 481 -38.44 2.58 22.54
CA ASP A 481 -38.97 2.05 23.81
C ASP A 481 -39.80 3.10 24.56
N VAL A 482 -41.07 2.79 24.79
CA VAL A 482 -42.01 3.68 25.50
C VAL A 482 -41.51 4.04 26.91
N ARG A 483 -40.73 3.18 27.57
CA ARG A 483 -40.18 3.46 28.91
C ARG A 483 -39.12 4.57 28.89
N LEU A 484 -38.46 4.75 27.76
CA LEU A 484 -37.45 5.78 27.52
C LEU A 484 -38.05 7.05 26.91
N ALA A 485 -39.37 7.09 26.67
CA ALA A 485 -40.03 8.26 26.13
C ALA A 485 -39.82 9.48 27.03
N GLY A 486 -39.49 10.62 26.42
CA GLY A 486 -39.19 11.87 27.10
C GLY A 486 -37.72 12.06 27.48
N GLU A 487 -36.87 11.01 27.39
CA GLU A 487 -35.43 11.15 27.63
C GLU A 487 -34.68 11.62 26.39
N THR A 488 -33.55 12.29 26.62
CA THR A 488 -32.64 12.67 25.55
C THR A 488 -31.76 11.49 25.18
N VAL A 489 -32.02 10.89 24.01
CA VAL A 489 -31.20 9.82 23.41
C VAL A 489 -30.46 10.37 22.20
N THR A 490 -29.15 10.58 22.33
CA THR A 490 -28.30 11.18 21.27
C THR A 490 -27.37 10.17 20.65
#